data_AF-A0A2V7WLF7-F1
#
_entry.id   AF-A0A2V7WLF7-F1
#
_cell.length_a   1.000
_cell.length_b   1.000
_cell.length_c   1.000
_cell.angle_alpha   90.00
_cell.angle_beta   90.00
_cell.angle_gamma   90.00
#
_symmetry.space_group_name_H-M   'P 1'
#
loop_
_entity.id
_entity.type
_entity.pdbx_description
1 polymer ?
#
loop_
_entity_poly.entity_id
_entity_poly.type
_entity_poly.pdbx_seq_one_letter_code
_entity_poly.pdbx_strand_id
1 'polypeptide(L)'
;MTESFDAVVVGAGPAGSAAATVLAGSGRAVLLLEKDVFPRHKVCGEFLSPDALPSLDRLGTRAEIESATAERMTRGALHLPGRRAVRFELPRPALGISRLRLDD
;
A
#
# COMPACT_ATOMS: atom_id res chain seq x y z
N MET A 1 15.27 -24.47 20.48
CA MET A 1 16.00 -24.35 19.21
C MET A 1 15.85 -22.92 18.73
N THR A 2 16.93 -22.28 18.31
CA THR A 2 16.88 -20.98 17.62
C THR A 2 16.69 -21.24 16.13
N GLU A 3 15.62 -20.73 15.55
CA GLU A 3 15.42 -20.73 14.11
C GLU A 3 16.30 -19.65 13.46
N SER A 4 16.89 -19.94 12.31
CA SER A 4 17.70 -19.01 11.53
C SER A 4 16.93 -18.52 10.30
N PHE A 5 16.88 -17.20 10.12
CA PHE A 5 16.27 -16.55 8.95
C PHE A 5 17.32 -15.71 8.22
N ASP A 6 17.22 -15.60 6.90
CA ASP A 6 18.03 -14.70 6.09
C ASP A 6 17.67 -13.23 6.31
N ALA A 7 16.41 -12.96 6.65
CA ALA A 7 15.92 -11.63 6.98
C ALA A 7 14.76 -11.67 7.98
N VAL A 8 14.70 -10.65 8.85
CA VAL A 8 13.55 -10.41 9.73
C VAL A 8 12.97 -9.04 9.38
N VAL A 9 11.72 -9.00 8.95
CA VAL A 9 10.97 -7.79 8.63
C VAL A 9 10.03 -7.48 9.78
N VAL A 10 10.11 -6.27 10.34
CA VAL A 10 9.27 -5.83 11.47
C VAL A 10 8.25 -4.80 10.97
N GLY A 11 6.97 -5.18 11.04
CA GLY A 11 5.79 -4.45 10.58
C GLY A 11 5.25 -5.00 9.26
N ALA A 12 3.98 -5.44 9.24
CA ALA A 12 3.30 -5.97 8.05
C ALA A 12 2.39 -4.92 7.38
N GLY A 13 2.84 -3.66 7.35
CA GLY A 13 2.24 -2.66 6.47
C GLY A 13 2.68 -2.82 5.01
N PRO A 14 2.23 -1.96 4.09
CA PRO A 14 2.51 -2.11 2.66
C PRO A 14 3.99 -2.28 2.32
N ALA A 15 4.88 -1.52 2.96
CA ALA A 15 6.31 -1.64 2.74
C ALA A 15 6.90 -2.96 3.27
N GLY A 16 6.48 -3.40 4.45
CA GLY A 16 7.01 -4.61 5.08
C GLY A 16 6.51 -5.88 4.39
N SER A 17 5.22 -5.94 4.08
CA SER A 17 4.65 -7.04 3.29
C SER A 17 5.27 -7.10 1.90
N ALA A 18 5.45 -5.96 1.22
CA ALA A 18 6.14 -5.92 -0.07
C ALA A 18 7.60 -6.43 0.03
N ALA A 19 8.35 -5.98 1.04
CA ALA A 19 9.73 -6.41 1.24
C ALA A 19 9.82 -7.92 1.54
N ALA A 20 8.96 -8.42 2.43
CA ALA A 20 8.91 -9.83 2.79
C ALA A 20 8.55 -10.70 1.57
N THR A 21 7.55 -10.29 0.78
CA THR A 21 7.14 -10.98 -0.45
C THR A 21 8.27 -11.04 -1.48
N VAL A 22 8.97 -9.93 -1.72
CA VAL A 22 10.08 -9.89 -2.69
C VAL A 22 11.26 -10.76 -2.22
N LEU A 23 11.62 -10.69 -0.93
CA LEU A 23 12.71 -11.49 -0.38
C LEU A 23 12.37 -12.99 -0.39
N ALA A 24 11.17 -13.36 0.06
CA ALA A 24 10.70 -14.75 0.04
C ALA A 24 10.61 -15.29 -1.41
N GLY A 25 10.10 -14.48 -2.35
CA GLY A 25 10.05 -14.82 -3.78
C GLY A 25 11.44 -15.03 -4.41
N SER A 26 12.50 -14.51 -3.80
CA SER A 26 13.89 -14.77 -4.20
C SER A 26 14.53 -16.00 -3.53
N GLY A 27 13.74 -16.81 -2.82
CA GLY A 27 14.18 -18.05 -2.17
C GLY A 27 14.83 -17.85 -0.79
N ARG A 28 14.63 -16.69 -0.15
CA ARG A 28 15.15 -16.41 1.21
C ARG A 28 14.18 -16.87 2.29
N ALA A 29 14.72 -17.37 3.40
CA ALA A 29 13.97 -17.62 4.62
C ALA A 29 13.71 -16.29 5.33
N VAL A 30 12.46 -15.82 5.31
CA VAL A 30 12.07 -14.51 5.86
C VAL A 30 11.07 -14.68 6.99
N LEU A 31 11.33 -14.03 8.12
CA LEU A 31 10.38 -13.87 9.22
C LEU A 31 9.73 -12.48 9.14
N LEU A 32 8.41 -12.41 8.96
CA LEU A 32 7.64 -11.17 9.05
C LEU A 32 6.92 -11.12 10.40
N LEU A 33 7.15 -10.05 11.16
CA LEU A 33 6.55 -9.84 12.47
C LEU A 33 5.62 -8.62 12.43
N GLU A 34 4.40 -8.78 12.93
CA GLU A 34 3.46 -7.68 13.13
C GLU A 34 2.85 -7.79 14.51
N LYS A 35 2.67 -6.65 15.18
CA LYS A 35 2.14 -6.59 16.53
C LYS A 35 0.61 -6.56 16.55
N ASP A 36 0.00 -6.03 15.50
CA ASP A 36 -1.44 -5.84 15.39
C ASP A 36 -2.07 -7.06 14.66
N VAL A 37 -3.29 -7.44 15.02
CA VAL A 37 -4.05 -8.47 14.29
C VAL A 37 -4.78 -7.80 13.11
N PHE A 38 -4.78 -8.44 11.94
CA PHE A 38 -5.51 -7.99 10.76
C PHE A 38 -6.97 -8.47 10.75
N PRO A 39 -7.90 -7.71 10.13
CA PRO A 39 -7.69 -6.40 9.53
C PRO A 39 -7.60 -5.29 10.60
N ARG A 40 -6.86 -4.21 10.31
CA ARG A 40 -6.65 -3.10 11.26
C ARG A 40 -6.78 -1.71 10.65
N HIS A 41 -7.26 -0.75 11.43
CA HIS A 41 -7.33 0.65 11.01
C HIS A 41 -5.97 1.36 11.11
N LYS A 42 -5.69 2.23 10.14
CA LYS A 42 -4.58 3.22 10.16
C LYS A 42 -5.05 4.52 9.51
N VAL A 43 -4.48 5.65 9.94
CA VAL A 43 -4.92 7.01 9.54
C VAL A 43 -4.62 7.32 8.07
N CYS A 44 -3.45 6.94 7.56
CA CYS A 44 -3.05 7.22 6.17
C CYS A 44 -3.59 6.15 5.21
N GLY A 45 -4.80 6.35 4.68
CA GLY A 45 -5.44 5.54 3.65
C GLY A 45 -6.17 6.40 2.61
N GLU A 46 -6.97 5.76 1.77
CA GLU A 46 -7.91 6.37 0.82
C GLU A 46 -7.30 7.08 -0.39
N PHE A 47 -5.98 7.24 -0.45
CA PHE A 47 -5.27 7.67 -1.65
C PHE A 47 -4.05 6.79 -1.92
N LEU A 48 -4.14 5.95 -2.95
CA LEU A 48 -3.02 5.22 -3.50
C LEU A 48 -2.55 5.89 -4.79
N SER A 49 -1.33 6.43 -4.75
CA SER A 49 -0.73 7.14 -5.89
C SER A 49 -0.69 6.27 -7.15
N PRO A 50 -0.91 6.84 -8.35
CA PRO A 50 -0.73 6.12 -9.61
C PRO A 50 0.69 5.55 -9.77
N ASP A 51 1.68 6.17 -9.12
CA ASP A 51 3.08 5.73 -9.15
C ASP A 51 3.33 4.48 -8.30
N ALA A 52 2.39 4.11 -7.42
CA ALA A 52 2.44 2.86 -6.66
C ALA A 52 1.98 1.65 -7.49
N LEU A 53 1.18 1.86 -8.55
CA LEU A 53 0.60 0.76 -9.35
C LEU A 53 1.64 -0.19 -9.95
N PRO A 54 2.78 0.29 -10.51
CA PRO A 54 3.83 -0.62 -10.99
C PRO A 54 4.43 -1.50 -9.89
N SER A 55 4.41 -1.06 -8.63
CA SER A 55 4.85 -1.88 -7.50
C SER A 55 3.84 -2.98 -7.20
N LEU A 56 2.54 -2.69 -7.30
CA LEU A 56 1.49 -3.70 -7.17
C LEU A 56 1.52 -4.73 -8.30
N ASP A 57 1.84 -4.30 -9.53
CA ASP A 57 2.04 -5.20 -10.66
C ASP A 57 3.16 -6.21 -10.36
N ARG A 58 4.31 -5.73 -9.84
CA ARG A 58 5.44 -6.59 -9.46
C ARG A 58 5.11 -7.54 -8.33
N LEU A 59 4.23 -7.15 -7.42
CA LEU A 59 3.77 -7.98 -6.31
C LEU A 59 2.63 -8.93 -6.69
N GLY A 60 2.07 -8.79 -7.90
CA GLY A 60 0.92 -9.60 -8.34
C GLY A 60 -0.41 -9.23 -7.68
N THR A 61 -0.49 -8.13 -6.93
CA THR A 61 -1.66 -7.76 -6.11
C THR A 61 -2.54 -6.70 -6.75
N ARG A 62 -2.18 -6.18 -7.93
CA ARG A 62 -2.90 -5.07 -8.56
C ARG A 62 -4.38 -5.37 -8.83
N ALA A 63 -4.68 -6.53 -9.41
CA ALA A 63 -6.06 -6.87 -9.78
C ALA A 63 -6.97 -6.95 -8.54
N GLU A 64 -6.46 -7.55 -7.46
CA GLU A 64 -7.17 -7.65 -6.19
C GLU A 64 -7.42 -6.28 -5.56
N ILE A 65 -6.39 -5.42 -5.50
CA ILE A 65 -6.52 -4.06 -4.98
C ILE A 65 -7.48 -3.21 -5.82
N GLU A 66 -7.42 -3.32 -7.15
CA GLU A 66 -8.37 -2.63 -8.03
C GLU A 66 -9.81 -3.12 -7.83
N SER A 67 -10.01 -4.42 -7.55
CA SER A 67 -11.33 -4.99 -7.24
C SER A 67 -11.87 -4.59 -5.85
N ALA A 68 -10.98 -4.34 -4.90
CA ALA A 68 -11.31 -3.90 -3.54
C ALA A 68 -11.45 -2.37 -3.41
N THR A 69 -11.06 -1.63 -4.45
CA THR A 69 -11.15 -0.16 -4.51
C THR A 69 -12.59 0.29 -4.77
N ALA A 70 -13.03 1.33 -4.05
CA ALA A 70 -14.36 1.87 -4.24
C ALA A 70 -14.43 2.82 -5.46
N GLU A 71 -13.41 3.65 -5.66
CA GLU A 71 -13.41 4.69 -6.70
C GLU A 71 -12.02 4.96 -7.27
N ARG A 72 -11.98 5.39 -8.55
CA ARG A 72 -10.79 5.94 -9.19
C ARG A 72 -10.80 7.45 -9.07
N MET A 73 -9.72 8.02 -8.55
CA MET A 73 -9.56 9.46 -8.42
C MET A 73 -8.81 10.00 -9.64
N THR A 74 -9.40 10.94 -10.36
CA THR A 74 -8.79 11.57 -11.55
C THR A 74 -8.38 13.01 -11.31
N ARG A 75 -8.82 13.63 -10.20
CA ARG A 75 -8.64 15.04 -9.91
C ARG A 75 -8.22 15.27 -8.47
N GLY A 76 -7.47 16.35 -8.25
CA GLY A 76 -7.09 16.84 -6.92
C GLY A 76 -7.42 18.32 -6.75
N ALA A 77 -7.46 18.76 -5.49
CA ALA A 77 -7.58 20.17 -5.14
C ALA A 77 -6.66 20.50 -3.98
N LEU A 78 -5.92 21.62 -4.10
CA LEU A 78 -5.12 22.18 -3.03
C LEU A 78 -5.81 23.42 -2.47
N HIS A 79 -6.13 23.39 -1.18
CA HIS A 79 -6.75 24.50 -0.47
C HIS A 79 -5.69 25.26 0.32
N LEU A 80 -5.52 26.54 0.01
CA LEU A 80 -4.60 27.44 0.71
C LEU A 80 -5.41 28.51 1.46
N PRO A 81 -5.06 28.87 2.72
CA PRO A 81 -5.79 29.86 3.48
C PRO A 81 -5.93 31.19 2.73
N GLY A 82 -7.15 31.73 2.68
CA GLY A 82 -7.45 33.01 2.01
C GLY A 82 -7.30 33.01 0.49
N ARG A 83 -7.06 31.85 -0.16
CA ARG A 83 -6.96 31.72 -1.61
C ARG A 83 -8.03 30.80 -2.16
N ARG A 84 -8.39 31.00 -3.44
CA ARG A 84 -9.20 30.05 -4.18
C ARG A 84 -8.43 28.73 -4.30
N ALA A 85 -9.14 27.62 -4.11
CA ALA A 85 -8.55 26.29 -4.28
C ALA A 85 -7.99 26.11 -5.70
N VAL A 86 -6.79 25.55 -5.80
CA VAL A 86 -6.18 25.16 -7.06
C VAL A 86 -6.61 23.74 -7.38
N ARG A 87 -7.37 23.56 -8.46
CA ARG A 87 -7.80 22.24 -8.93
C ARG A 87 -6.91 21.79 -10.06
N PHE A 88 -6.60 20.50 -10.11
CA PHE A 88 -5.75 19.91 -11.13
C PHE A 88 -6.23 18.50 -11.51
N GLU A 89 -5.93 18.10 -12.73
CA GLU A 89 -6.07 16.72 -13.19
C GLU A 89 -4.84 15.93 -12.72
N LEU A 90 -5.06 14.68 -12.30
CA LEU A 90 -3.96 13.77 -12.01
C LEU A 90 -3.38 13.26 -13.35
N PRO A 91 -2.05 13.06 -13.44
CA PRO A 91 -1.43 12.57 -14.66
C PRO A 91 -1.92 11.18 -15.06
N ARG A 92 -2.35 10.39 -14.07
CA ARG A 92 -2.98 9.07 -14.20
C ARG A 92 -4.00 8.87 -13.06
N PRO A 93 -5.02 8.01 -13.22
CA PRO A 93 -5.97 7.74 -12.15
C PRO A 93 -5.28 7.11 -10.92
N ALA A 94 -5.57 7.66 -9.73
CA ALA A 94 -5.22 7.08 -8.44
C ALA A 94 -6.35 6.15 -7.95
N LEU A 95 -6.07 5.31 -6.95
CA LEU A 95 -7.06 4.40 -6.36
C LEU A 95 -7.45 4.83 -4.94
N GLY A 96 -8.75 4.82 -4.64
CA GLY A 96 -9.28 5.06 -3.31
C GLY A 96 -9.52 3.76 -2.54
N ILE A 97 -8.61 3.42 -1.61
CA ILE A 97 -8.72 2.20 -0.79
C ILE A 97 -8.37 2.46 0.67
N SER A 98 -9.19 1.96 1.60
CA SER A 98 -8.93 2.09 3.02
C SER A 98 -7.77 1.18 3.46
N ARG A 99 -7.00 1.58 4.48
CA ARG A 99 -5.93 0.74 5.04
C ARG A 99 -6.42 -0.53 5.69
N LEU A 100 -7.68 -0.57 6.10
CA LEU A 100 -8.33 -1.76 6.60
C LEU A 100 -8.36 -2.87 5.54
N ARG A 101 -8.56 -2.49 4.27
CA ARG A 101 -8.61 -3.43 3.13
C ARG A 101 -7.30 -3.54 2.36
N LEU A 102 -6.44 -2.52 2.39
CA LEU A 102 -5.16 -2.55 1.68
C LEU A 102 -4.11 -3.41 2.39
N ASP A 103 -4.17 -3.48 3.72
CA ASP A 103 -3.14 -4.19 4.49
C ASP A 103 -3.48 -5.67 4.77
N ASP A 104 -4.73 -6.08 4.56
CA ASP A 104 -5.23 -7.46 4.73
C ASP A 104 -5.22 -8.19 3.38
#